data_AF-A0A6V7HPD4-F1
#
_entry.id   AF-A0A6V7HPD4-F1
#
_cell.length_a   1.000
_cell.length_b   1.000
_cell.length_c   1.000
_cell.angle_alpha   90.00
_cell.angle_beta   90.00
_cell.angle_gamma   90.00
#
_symmetry.space_group_name_H-M   'P 1'
#
loop_
_entity.id
_entity.type
_entity.pdbx_description
1 polymer ?
#
loop_
_entity_poly.entity_id
_entity_poly.type
_entity_poly.pdbx_seq_one_letter_code
_entity_poly.pdbx_strand_id
1 'polypeptide(L)' 'MAKVQLANVAVLDNPSPFLNPFQFEVTFECIEELRE' A
#
# COMPACT_ATOMS: atom_id res chain seq x y z
N MET A 1 -7.92 -10.23 16.53
CA MET A 1 -7.97 -8.99 15.72
C MET A 1 -6.89 -9.07 14.65
N ALA A 2 -7.01 -8.31 13.56
CA ALA A 2 -5.93 -8.23 12.56
C ALA A 2 -4.72 -7.49 13.15
N LYS A 3 -3.50 -8.01 12.95
CA LYS A 3 -2.25 -7.42 13.46
C LYS A 3 -1.73 -6.27 12.59
N VAL A 4 -2.13 -6.25 11.32
CA VAL A 4 -1.81 -5.21 10.35
C VAL A 4 -3.10 -4.76 9.69
N GLN A 5 -3.26 -3.46 9.50
CA GLN A 5 -4.40 -2.88 8.80
C GLN A 5 -3.93 -1.84 7.78
N LEU A 6 -4.52 -1.85 6.59
CA LEU A 6 -4.28 -0.82 5.59
C LEU A 6 -5.00 0.46 6.01
N ALA A 7 -4.27 1.57 6.07
CA ALA A 7 -4.81 2.90 6.33
C ALA A 7 -5.11 3.64 5.01
N ASN A 8 -4.27 3.47 3.99
CA ASN A 8 -4.48 4.09 2.68
C ASN A 8 -3.73 3.34 1.56
N VAL A 9 -4.22 3.51 0.34
CA VAL A 9 -3.51 3.16 -0.90
C VAL A 9 -3.71 4.29 -1.89
N ALA A 10 -2.62 5.01 -2.21
CA ALA A 10 -2.63 6.05 -3.23
C ALA A 10 -2.07 5.51 -4.54
N VAL A 11 -2.81 5.70 -5.64
CA VAL A 11 -2.31 5.39 -6.99
C VAL A 11 -1.44 6.55 -7.44
N LEU A 12 -0.16 6.28 -7.67
CA LEU A 12 0.80 7.26 -8.16
C LEU A 12 0.86 7.20 -9.69
N ASP A 13 1.32 8.29 -10.31
CA ASP A 13 1.46 8.42 -11.77
C ASP A 13 0.17 8.04 -12.51
N ASN A 14 -0.97 8.64 -12.15
CA ASN A 14 -2.28 8.36 -12.76
C ASN A 14 -2.98 9.66 -13.21
N PRO A 15 -3.39 9.78 -14.50
CA PRO A 15 -3.32 8.77 -15.57
C PRO A 15 -1.91 8.54 -16.11
N SER A 16 -1.67 7.38 -16.71
CA SER A 16 -0.35 6.95 -17.18
C SER A 16 -0.40 6.13 -18.48
N PRO A 17 0.68 6.13 -19.31
CA PRO A 17 0.81 5.25 -20.47
C PRO A 17 0.67 3.76 -20.11
N PHE A 18 0.11 2.97 -21.04
CA PHE A 18 -0.16 1.54 -20.81
C PHE A 18 1.07 0.71 -20.39
N LEU A 19 2.27 1.10 -20.82
CA LEU A 19 3.52 0.38 -20.52
C LEU A 19 4.26 0.91 -19.29
N ASN A 20 3.77 1.98 -18.64
CA ASN A 20 4.37 2.43 -17.39
C ASN A 20 4.04 1.42 -16.27
N PRO A 21 4.99 1.19 -15.34
CA PRO A 21 4.72 0.36 -14.17
C PRO A 21 3.61 0.96 -13.29
N PHE A 22 2.79 0.10 -12.69
CA PHE A 22 1.88 0.52 -11.64
C PHE A 22 2.66 0.94 -10.40
N GLN A 23 2.29 2.09 -9.84
CA GLN A 23 2.92 2.65 -8.66
C GLN A 23 1.86 2.90 -7.61
N PHE A 24 2.09 2.37 -6.41
CA PHE A 24 1.22 2.57 -5.25
C PHE A 24 2.06 3.06 -4.09
N GLU A 25 1.59 4.11 -3.43
CA GLU A 25 2.01 4.42 -2.07
C GLU A 25 1.03 3.76 -1.09
N VAL A 26 1.53 2.89 -0.24
CA VAL A 26 0.72 2.11 0.72
C VAL A 26 1.04 2.55 2.14
N THR A 27 0.03 3.00 2.87
CA THR A 27 0.14 3.31 4.29
C THR A 27 -0.58 2.23 5.09
N PHE A 28 0.11 1.63 6.05
CA PHE A 28 -0.47 0.61 6.92
C PHE A 28 -0.04 0.82 8.37
N GLU A 29 -0.83 0.29 9.28
CA GLU A 29 -0.56 0.28 10.71
C GLU A 29 -0.26 -1.14 11.18
N CYS A 30 0.81 -1.28 11.96
CA CYS A 30 1.18 -2.53 12.63
C CYS A 30 0.84 -2.40 14.11
N ILE A 31 -0.17 -3.15 14.55
CA ILE A 31 -0.76 -3.05 15.89
C ILE A 31 0.00 -3.93 16.90
N GLU A 32 0.61 -5.01 16.41
CA GLU A 32 1.39 -5.98 17.20
C GLU A 32 2.65 -6.39 16.43
N GLU A 33 3.73 -6.71 17.14
CA GLU A 33 4.98 -7.21 16.56
C GLU A 33 4.74 -8.49 15.73
N LEU A 34 5.31 -8.50 14.51
CA LEU A 34 5.24 -9.63 13.59
C LEU A 34 6.53 -10.45 13.70
N ARG A 35 6.39 -11.78 13.66
CA ARG A 35 7.54 -12.69 13.69
C ARG A 35 8.03 -13.07 12.29
N GLU A 36 7.13 -13.09 11.29
CA GLU A 36 7.39 -13.17 9.84
C GLU A 36 6.23 -12.48 9.10
#